data_AF-K2R036-F1
#
_entry.id   AF-K2R036-F1
#
_cell.length_a   1.000
_cell.length_b   1.000
_cell.length_c   1.000
_cell.angle_alpha   90.00
_cell.angle_beta   90.00
_cell.angle_gamma   90.00
#
_symmetry.space_group_name_H-M   'P 1'
#
loop_
_entity.id
_entity.type
_entity.pdbx_description
1 polymer ?
#
loop_
_entity_poly.entity_id
_entity_poly.type
_entity_poly.pdbx_seq_one_letter_code
_entity_poly.pdbx_strand_id
1 'polypeptide(L)'
;MSDYGNPYGSYGNQTMTAKAEFGGASPAAPAAGDLIKDTTTANFARDVMDESRNQPVLVDFWAPWCGPCKQLTPIIEKAVNEAGGRVKLVKMNIDDHPSVAGQLGIQSIPAVVAFVNGRPADGFMGALPESQVKAFIDKVAGPAGADQAAEIAAVLEEASGLLAAGDIDGAAQLFAAILQADQDNTQAIAGLAECMIGANQHQRARELVTQLPEELAKAPEIQAILKRLDQIDEARKLGDPVALEHTLSLNPDDHEARLKLAKIRNVEGRREEAAEHLLLIMKRDRTFEDDGARKQLLQFFEVWGPKDPATIMARRKLSSILFS
;
A
#
# COMPACT_ATOMS: atom_id res chain seq x y z
N MET A 1 5.32 13.72 -58.56
CA MET A 1 5.12 14.04 -57.14
C MET A 1 3.85 13.34 -56.73
N SER A 2 4.02 12.18 -56.09
CA SER A 2 2.95 11.24 -55.77
C SER A 2 2.89 11.12 -54.26
N ASP A 3 1.70 11.32 -53.73
CA ASP A 3 1.32 11.26 -52.33
C ASP A 3 0.77 9.85 -52.03
N TYR A 4 1.28 9.19 -50.98
CA TYR A 4 0.76 8.01 -50.25
C TYR A 4 1.73 7.79 -49.07
N GLY A 5 1.37 8.09 -47.82
CA GLY A 5 0.58 7.21 -46.95
C GLY A 5 1.36 6.88 -45.66
N ASN A 6 1.34 7.79 -44.68
CA ASN A 6 1.89 7.56 -43.33
C ASN A 6 0.73 7.15 -42.39
N PRO A 7 0.74 5.95 -41.77
CA PRO A 7 -0.42 5.44 -41.04
C PRO A 7 -0.48 5.83 -39.55
N TYR A 8 0.32 6.80 -39.07
CA TYR A 8 0.32 7.20 -37.65
C TYR A 8 0.18 8.71 -37.42
N GLY A 9 -0.74 9.35 -38.14
CA GLY A 9 -1.07 10.76 -37.95
C GLY A 9 -2.51 10.96 -37.49
N SER A 10 -2.73 11.17 -36.18
CA SER A 10 -3.88 11.95 -35.70
C SER A 10 -3.66 12.42 -34.25
N TYR A 11 -3.74 13.73 -34.05
CA TYR A 11 -3.89 14.37 -32.75
C TYR A 11 -5.36 14.33 -32.32
N GLY A 12 -5.64 13.90 -31.09
CA GLY A 12 -6.96 13.97 -30.48
C GLY A 12 -6.83 14.24 -28.97
N ASN A 13 -7.45 15.34 -28.51
CA ASN A 13 -7.60 15.73 -27.11
C ASN A 13 -8.07 14.56 -26.23
N GLN A 14 -7.36 14.28 -25.14
CA GLN A 14 -7.86 13.40 -24.07
C GLN A 14 -7.48 13.94 -22.69
N THR A 15 -8.51 14.01 -21.86
CA THR A 15 -8.56 14.40 -20.46
C THR A 15 -7.61 13.54 -19.62
N MET A 16 -6.83 14.18 -18.74
CA MET A 16 -5.87 13.53 -17.84
C MET A 16 -6.62 12.75 -16.74
N THR A 17 -6.85 11.46 -16.94
CA THR A 17 -7.04 10.49 -15.86
C THR A 17 -5.75 9.69 -15.73
N ALA A 18 -4.98 9.97 -14.69
CA ALA A 18 -3.75 9.22 -14.40
C ALA A 18 -4.13 7.79 -13.98
N LYS A 19 -3.88 6.82 -14.87
CA LYS A 19 -3.83 5.40 -14.52
C LYS A 19 -2.39 5.11 -14.11
N ALA A 20 -2.20 4.71 -12.86
CA ALA A 20 -0.93 4.16 -12.43
C ALA A 20 -0.85 2.71 -12.91
N GLU A 21 0.14 2.41 -13.76
CA GLU A 21 0.51 1.05 -14.18
C GLU A 21 1.85 0.72 -13.52
N PHE A 22 1.85 -0.24 -12.60
CA PHE A 22 3.05 -0.71 -11.92
C PHE A 22 3.40 -2.12 -12.39
N GLY A 23 4.61 -2.28 -12.93
CA GLY A 23 5.20 -3.57 -13.30
C GLY A 23 5.56 -4.38 -12.05
N GLY A 24 5.54 -5.71 -12.18
CA GLY A 24 5.67 -6.66 -11.07
C GLY A 24 6.99 -6.61 -10.29
N ALA A 25 6.93 -7.14 -9.06
CA ALA A 25 7.93 -7.06 -8.00
C ALA A 25 9.37 -7.50 -8.39
N SER A 26 10.36 -6.74 -7.90
CA SER A 26 11.80 -7.05 -8.00
C SER A 26 12.30 -7.86 -6.79
N PRO A 27 13.17 -8.87 -6.98
CA PRO A 27 13.86 -9.56 -5.89
C PRO A 27 15.08 -8.78 -5.37
N ALA A 28 15.54 -9.13 -4.16
CA ALA A 28 16.67 -8.48 -3.46
C ALA A 28 17.99 -8.44 -4.27
N ALA A 29 18.73 -7.34 -4.12
CA ALA A 29 19.93 -7.02 -4.91
C ALA A 29 21.06 -8.08 -4.73
N PRO A 30 21.52 -8.73 -5.81
CA PRO A 30 22.63 -9.68 -5.77
C PRO A 30 23.99 -8.97 -5.83
N ALA A 31 25.05 -9.67 -5.45
CA ALA A 31 26.42 -9.14 -5.49
C ALA A 31 26.86 -8.79 -6.93
N ALA A 32 27.71 -7.77 -7.09
CA ALA A 32 28.14 -7.20 -8.38
C ALA A 32 28.83 -8.19 -9.35
N GLY A 33 29.18 -9.40 -8.92
CA GLY A 33 29.72 -10.47 -9.76
C GLY A 33 28.69 -11.42 -10.39
N ASP A 34 27.42 -11.36 -9.96
CA ASP A 34 26.34 -12.27 -10.40
C ASP A 34 25.44 -11.69 -11.49
N LEU A 35 25.58 -10.41 -11.82
CA LEU A 35 24.69 -9.70 -12.75
C LEU A 35 25.02 -9.91 -14.21
N ILE A 36 26.29 -10.19 -14.52
CA ILE A 36 26.82 -10.29 -15.88
C ILE A 36 27.57 -11.60 -16.00
N LYS A 37 27.20 -12.45 -16.95
CA LYS A 37 27.90 -13.71 -17.22
C LYS A 37 27.89 -14.08 -18.70
N ASP A 38 28.85 -14.90 -19.11
CA ASP A 38 28.81 -15.60 -20.39
C ASP A 38 27.98 -16.88 -20.27
N THR A 39 27.31 -17.28 -21.35
CA THR A 39 26.56 -18.54 -21.43
C THR A 39 26.95 -19.38 -22.64
N THR A 40 26.41 -20.59 -22.67
CA THR A 40 26.57 -21.56 -23.75
C THR A 40 25.21 -22.05 -24.21
N THR A 41 25.14 -22.71 -25.38
CA THR A 41 23.92 -23.39 -25.82
C THR A 41 23.37 -24.35 -24.74
N ALA A 42 24.24 -25.07 -24.03
CA ALA A 42 23.83 -26.04 -23.01
C ALA A 42 23.25 -25.37 -21.75
N ASN A 43 23.75 -24.19 -21.37
CA ASN A 43 23.32 -23.51 -20.16
C ASN A 43 22.20 -22.48 -20.40
N PHE A 44 21.89 -22.15 -21.66
CA PHE A 44 20.94 -21.09 -22.02
C PHE A 44 19.58 -21.21 -21.31
N ALA A 45 19.03 -22.42 -21.23
CA ALA A 45 17.75 -22.66 -20.56
C ALA A 45 17.79 -22.21 -19.09
N ARG A 46 18.82 -22.62 -18.35
CA ARG A 46 19.00 -22.22 -16.94
C ARG A 46 19.33 -20.73 -16.83
N ASP A 47 20.29 -20.28 -17.62
CA ASP A 47 20.90 -18.95 -17.48
C ASP A 47 19.98 -17.82 -17.92
N VAL A 48 19.05 -18.09 -18.84
CA VAL A 48 18.16 -17.10 -19.45
C VAL A 48 16.69 -17.45 -19.19
N MET A 49 16.25 -18.64 -19.59
CA MET A 49 14.81 -18.97 -19.56
C MET A 49 14.29 -19.13 -18.13
N ASP A 50 15.01 -19.87 -17.29
CA ASP A 50 14.63 -20.07 -15.88
C ASP A 50 14.87 -18.80 -15.06
N GLU A 51 16.02 -18.15 -15.25
CA GLU A 51 16.36 -16.90 -14.57
C GLU A 51 15.38 -15.77 -14.89
N SER A 52 14.88 -15.69 -16.13
CA SER A 52 13.91 -14.65 -16.54
C SER A 52 12.56 -14.74 -15.86
N ARG A 53 12.28 -15.81 -15.10
CA ARG A 53 11.11 -15.90 -14.21
C ARG A 53 11.30 -15.15 -12.90
N ASN A 54 12.55 -14.88 -12.51
CA ASN A 54 12.88 -14.15 -11.30
C ASN A 54 13.09 -12.66 -11.58
N GLN A 55 13.80 -12.33 -12.66
CA GLN A 55 14.08 -10.96 -13.10
C GLN A 55 14.40 -10.95 -14.60
N PRO A 56 14.11 -9.87 -15.35
CA PRO A 56 14.40 -9.84 -16.77
C PRO A 56 15.88 -10.13 -17.09
N VAL A 57 16.11 -10.92 -18.14
CA VAL A 57 17.45 -11.27 -18.61
C VAL A 57 17.65 -10.70 -20.01
N LEU A 58 18.66 -9.84 -20.14
CA LEU A 58 19.14 -9.36 -21.43
C LEU A 58 20.18 -10.35 -21.97
N VAL A 59 20.01 -10.78 -23.22
CA VAL A 59 20.99 -11.61 -23.92
C VAL A 59 21.70 -10.78 -24.97
N ASP A 60 23.00 -10.53 -24.80
CA ASP A 60 23.87 -9.89 -25.80
C ASP A 60 24.48 -10.95 -26.72
N PHE A 61 24.01 -10.98 -27.96
CA PHE A 61 24.50 -11.85 -29.02
C PHE A 61 25.66 -11.16 -29.75
N TRP A 62 26.87 -11.69 -29.57
CA TRP A 62 28.10 -11.06 -30.03
C TRP A 62 29.05 -12.06 -30.70
N ALA A 63 30.12 -11.54 -31.31
CA ALA A 63 31.24 -12.33 -31.83
C ALA A 63 32.56 -11.53 -31.78
N PRO A 64 33.74 -12.16 -31.68
CA PRO A 64 35.03 -11.47 -31.50
C PRO A 64 35.43 -10.58 -32.69
N TRP A 65 34.93 -10.88 -33.88
CA TRP A 65 35.16 -10.10 -35.10
C TRP A 65 34.17 -8.93 -35.26
N CYS A 66 33.13 -8.85 -34.43
CA CYS A 66 32.13 -7.80 -34.49
C CYS A 66 32.66 -6.49 -33.87
N GLY A 67 33.10 -5.56 -34.71
CA GLY A 67 33.55 -4.23 -34.29
C GLY A 67 32.53 -3.45 -33.47
N PRO A 68 31.26 -3.31 -33.93
CA PRO A 68 30.23 -2.60 -33.17
C PRO A 68 29.88 -3.24 -31.82
N CYS A 69 29.95 -4.58 -31.71
CA CYS A 69 29.72 -5.30 -30.45
C CYS A 69 30.73 -4.85 -29.37
N LYS A 70 32.01 -4.68 -29.74
CA LYS A 70 33.06 -4.20 -28.81
C LYS A 70 32.79 -2.82 -28.22
N GLN A 71 31.97 -2.00 -28.89
CA GLN A 71 31.56 -0.69 -28.39
C GLN A 71 30.30 -0.79 -27.53
N LEU A 72 29.35 -1.64 -27.93
CA LEU A 72 28.06 -1.78 -27.27
C LEU A 72 28.14 -2.59 -25.97
N THR A 73 28.86 -3.71 -25.94
CA THR A 73 28.91 -4.59 -24.76
C THR A 73 29.31 -3.83 -23.48
N PRO A 74 30.37 -2.99 -23.46
CA PRO A 74 30.70 -2.21 -22.26
C PRO A 74 29.61 -1.23 -21.81
N ILE A 75 28.83 -0.69 -22.76
CA ILE A 75 27.71 0.21 -22.47
C ILE A 75 26.58 -0.56 -21.78
N ILE A 76 26.27 -1.77 -22.27
CA ILE A 76 25.26 -2.64 -21.65
C ILE A 76 25.72 -3.08 -20.26
N GLU A 77 26.97 -3.55 -20.13
CA GLU A 77 27.54 -3.96 -18.83
C GLU A 77 27.45 -2.82 -17.80
N LYS A 78 27.81 -1.60 -18.19
CA LYS A 78 27.67 -0.42 -17.33
C LYS A 78 26.21 -0.18 -16.92
N ALA A 79 25.29 -0.15 -17.88
CA ALA A 79 23.88 0.13 -17.61
C ALA A 79 23.22 -0.95 -16.74
N VAL A 80 23.59 -2.23 -16.91
CA VAL A 80 23.10 -3.34 -16.09
C VAL A 80 23.64 -3.25 -14.65
N ASN A 81 24.91 -2.90 -14.47
CA ASN A 81 25.47 -2.66 -13.14
C ASN A 81 24.78 -1.47 -12.44
N GLU A 82 24.53 -0.38 -13.16
CA GLU A 82 23.78 0.77 -12.64
C GLU A 82 22.33 0.43 -12.32
N ALA A 83 21.73 -0.54 -13.02
CA ALA A 83 20.39 -1.03 -12.73
C ALA A 83 20.29 -1.87 -11.44
N GLY A 84 21.42 -2.19 -10.80
CA GLY A 84 21.46 -2.69 -9.42
C GLY A 84 20.73 -4.01 -9.18
N GLY A 85 20.64 -4.87 -10.20
CA GLY A 85 19.93 -6.15 -10.14
C GLY A 85 18.49 -6.14 -10.65
N ARG A 86 17.98 -5.02 -11.17
CA ARG A 86 16.70 -5.03 -11.90
C ARG A 86 16.70 -5.90 -13.15
N VAL A 87 17.89 -6.12 -13.73
CA VAL A 87 18.09 -6.99 -14.88
C VAL A 87 19.41 -7.74 -14.73
N LYS A 88 19.52 -8.88 -15.41
CA LYS A 88 20.79 -9.57 -15.65
C LYS A 88 21.22 -9.46 -17.10
N LEU A 89 22.53 -9.48 -17.33
CA LEU A 89 23.13 -9.61 -18.65
C LEU A 89 23.72 -11.00 -18.81
N VAL A 90 23.33 -11.65 -19.90
CA VAL A 90 23.92 -12.88 -20.38
C VAL A 90 24.54 -12.63 -21.74
N LYS A 91 25.83 -12.92 -21.89
CA LYS A 91 26.55 -12.76 -23.15
C LYS A 91 26.66 -14.11 -23.84
N MET A 92 26.34 -14.15 -25.12
CA MET A 92 26.43 -15.39 -25.92
C MET A 92 27.23 -15.14 -27.19
N ASN A 93 28.38 -15.80 -27.29
CA ASN A 93 29.17 -15.80 -28.52
C ASN A 93 28.49 -16.68 -29.57
N ILE A 94 28.06 -16.08 -30.68
CA ILE A 94 27.37 -16.80 -31.75
C ILE A 94 28.30 -17.68 -32.60
N ASP A 95 29.62 -17.44 -32.59
CA ASP A 95 30.58 -18.31 -33.28
C ASP A 95 30.65 -19.69 -32.61
N ASP A 96 30.67 -19.70 -31.28
CA ASP A 96 30.77 -20.93 -30.47
C ASP A 96 29.39 -21.60 -30.30
N HIS A 97 28.32 -20.79 -30.29
CA HIS A 97 26.96 -21.22 -29.94
C HIS A 97 25.89 -20.74 -30.95
N PRO A 98 25.98 -21.09 -32.24
CA PRO A 98 25.15 -20.50 -33.30
C PRO A 98 23.68 -20.91 -33.25
N SER A 99 23.36 -22.07 -32.67
CA SER A 99 22.02 -22.69 -32.74
C SER A 99 20.92 -21.82 -32.12
N VAL A 100 21.19 -21.21 -30.96
CA VAL A 100 20.21 -20.40 -30.23
C VAL A 100 19.90 -19.11 -30.98
N ALA A 101 20.94 -18.43 -31.50
CA ALA A 101 20.76 -17.23 -32.32
C ALA A 101 19.92 -17.52 -33.58
N GLY A 102 20.18 -18.67 -34.23
CA GLY A 102 19.41 -19.11 -35.39
C GLY A 102 17.94 -19.40 -35.06
N GLN A 103 17.65 -20.04 -33.92
CA GLN A 103 16.27 -20.30 -33.46
C GLN A 103 15.48 -19.02 -33.17
N LEU A 104 16.16 -17.98 -32.68
CA LEU A 104 15.57 -16.67 -32.43
C LEU A 104 15.48 -15.79 -33.69
N GLY A 105 15.93 -16.29 -34.84
CA GLY A 105 15.89 -15.56 -36.11
C GLY A 105 16.88 -14.40 -36.19
N ILE A 106 17.97 -14.43 -35.41
CA ILE A 106 18.99 -13.37 -35.41
C ILE A 106 19.84 -13.50 -36.67
N GLN A 107 19.76 -12.50 -37.56
CA GLN A 107 20.46 -12.50 -38.86
C GLN A 107 21.69 -11.58 -38.89
N SER A 108 21.83 -10.68 -37.92
CA SER A 108 23.00 -9.81 -37.80
C SER A 108 23.27 -9.48 -36.33
N ILE A 109 24.52 -9.13 -36.05
CA ILE A 109 25.00 -8.73 -34.72
C ILE A 109 25.64 -7.34 -34.79
N PRO A 110 25.64 -6.56 -33.67
CA PRO A 110 25.11 -6.92 -32.35
C PRO A 110 23.59 -7.00 -32.33
N ALA A 111 23.06 -7.93 -31.53
CA ALA A 111 21.64 -8.04 -31.23
C ALA A 111 21.48 -8.27 -29.72
N VAL A 112 20.50 -7.61 -29.11
CA VAL A 112 20.16 -7.80 -27.71
C VAL A 112 18.69 -8.16 -27.60
N VAL A 113 18.39 -9.26 -26.90
CA VAL A 113 17.01 -9.71 -26.68
C VAL A 113 16.74 -9.79 -25.19
N ALA A 114 15.65 -9.17 -24.74
CA ALA A 114 15.15 -9.28 -23.39
C ALA A 114 14.23 -10.49 -23.25
N PHE A 115 14.47 -11.29 -22.22
CA PHE A 115 13.62 -12.40 -21.82
C PHE A 115 12.92 -12.06 -20.50
N VAL A 116 11.61 -12.29 -20.47
CA VAL A 116 10.76 -12.12 -19.29
C VAL A 116 9.84 -13.33 -19.18
N ASN A 117 9.74 -13.93 -17.99
CA ASN A 117 8.92 -15.12 -17.72
C ASN A 117 9.18 -16.29 -18.69
N GLY A 118 10.45 -16.52 -19.04
CA GLY A 118 10.88 -17.59 -19.93
C GLY A 118 10.52 -17.38 -21.40
N ARG A 119 10.25 -16.15 -21.83
CA ARG A 119 9.90 -15.83 -23.23
C ARG A 119 10.61 -14.56 -23.71
N PRO A 120 10.96 -14.46 -25.01
CA PRO A 120 11.41 -13.19 -25.59
C PRO A 120 10.30 -12.14 -25.47
N ALA A 121 10.62 -10.98 -24.92
CA ALA A 121 9.67 -9.90 -24.68
C ALA A 121 9.91 -8.71 -25.62
N ASP A 122 11.16 -8.31 -25.79
CA ASP A 122 11.58 -7.20 -26.65
C ASP A 122 13.04 -7.35 -27.05
N GLY A 123 13.54 -6.53 -27.97
CA GLY A 123 14.95 -6.55 -28.36
C GLY A 123 15.31 -5.44 -29.33
N PHE A 124 16.60 -5.26 -29.53
CA PHE A 124 17.12 -4.32 -30.52
C PHE A 124 18.30 -4.93 -31.28
N MET A 125 18.52 -4.41 -32.48
CA MET A 125 19.62 -4.80 -33.36
C MET A 125 20.46 -3.57 -33.70
N GLY A 126 21.78 -3.76 -33.79
CA GLY A 126 22.73 -2.68 -34.01
C GLY A 126 23.22 -2.02 -32.72
N ALA A 127 24.24 -1.16 -32.85
CA ALA A 127 24.80 -0.43 -31.73
C ALA A 127 23.90 0.75 -31.35
N LEU A 128 23.48 0.81 -30.09
CA LEU A 128 22.70 1.92 -29.53
C LEU A 128 23.55 2.79 -28.58
N PRO A 129 23.26 4.10 -28.46
CA PRO A 129 23.83 4.95 -27.42
C PRO A 129 23.43 4.52 -26.00
N GLU A 130 24.24 4.88 -25.00
CA GLU A 130 23.99 4.55 -23.58
C GLU A 130 22.59 4.95 -23.10
N SER A 131 22.09 6.12 -23.49
CA SER A 131 20.75 6.58 -23.09
C SER A 131 19.63 5.68 -23.61
N GLN A 132 19.77 5.13 -24.82
CA GLN A 132 18.78 4.21 -25.39
C GLN A 132 18.86 2.83 -24.76
N VAL A 133 20.06 2.38 -24.38
CA VAL A 133 20.24 1.13 -23.61
C VAL A 133 19.58 1.25 -22.23
N LYS A 134 19.74 2.39 -21.54
CA LYS A 134 19.07 2.67 -20.27
C LYS A 134 17.55 2.69 -20.42
N ALA A 135 17.03 3.41 -21.40
CA ALA A 135 15.59 3.44 -21.68
C ALA A 135 15.02 2.04 -22.00
N PHE A 136 15.79 1.21 -22.70
CA PHE A 136 15.40 -0.18 -22.95
C PHE A 136 15.37 -1.01 -21.66
N ILE A 137 16.37 -0.88 -20.78
CA ILE A 137 16.38 -1.52 -19.47
C ILE A 137 15.17 -1.08 -18.65
N ASP A 138 14.89 0.21 -18.57
CA ASP A 138 13.76 0.73 -17.78
C ASP A 138 12.42 0.23 -18.32
N LYS A 139 12.26 0.17 -19.64
CA LYS A 139 11.06 -0.42 -20.26
C LYS A 139 10.87 -1.89 -19.90
N VAL A 140 11.96 -2.66 -19.88
CA VAL A 140 11.92 -4.12 -19.65
C VAL A 140 11.80 -4.44 -18.16
N ALA A 141 12.42 -3.64 -17.30
CA ALA A 141 12.56 -3.92 -15.87
C ALA A 141 11.56 -3.17 -14.98
N GLY A 142 10.88 -2.14 -15.51
CA GLY A 142 10.06 -1.23 -14.72
C GLY A 142 10.86 -0.13 -14.01
N PRO A 143 10.19 0.77 -13.27
CA PRO A 143 10.83 1.90 -12.57
C PRO A 143 11.92 1.43 -11.59
N ALA A 144 12.88 2.31 -11.25
CA ALA A 144 13.88 1.97 -10.25
C ALA A 144 13.24 1.84 -8.85
N GLY A 145 13.70 0.91 -8.01
CA GLY A 145 13.11 0.70 -6.67
C GLY A 145 13.15 1.94 -5.76
N ALA A 146 14.11 2.84 -5.95
CA ALA A 146 14.14 4.13 -5.25
C ALA A 146 13.05 5.10 -5.72
N ASP A 147 12.74 5.08 -7.02
CA ASP A 147 11.65 5.88 -7.60
C ASP A 147 10.30 5.31 -7.16
N GLN A 148 10.15 3.98 -7.15
CA GLN A 148 8.96 3.30 -6.68
C GLN A 148 8.67 3.56 -5.19
N ALA A 149 9.70 3.52 -4.33
CA ALA A 149 9.52 3.83 -2.91
C ALA A 149 9.10 5.29 -2.67
N ALA A 150 9.65 6.24 -3.45
CA ALA A 150 9.26 7.64 -3.38
C ALA A 150 7.82 7.87 -3.87
N GLU A 151 7.42 7.18 -4.94
CA GLU A 151 6.05 7.20 -5.46
C GLU A 151 5.06 6.61 -4.45
N ILE A 152 5.37 5.44 -3.87
CA ILE A 152 4.55 4.83 -2.81
C ILE A 152 4.40 5.78 -1.62
N ALA A 153 5.48 6.43 -1.18
CA ALA A 153 5.43 7.39 -0.09
C ALA A 153 4.53 8.60 -0.40
N ALA A 154 4.58 9.13 -1.63
CA ALA A 154 3.71 10.23 -2.05
C ALA A 154 2.23 9.81 -2.07
N VAL A 155 1.93 8.60 -2.57
CA VAL A 155 0.56 8.08 -2.61
C VAL A 155 0.02 7.79 -1.20
N LEU A 156 0.88 7.30 -0.28
CA LEU A 156 0.51 7.07 1.12
C LEU A 156 0.10 8.37 1.83
N GLU A 157 0.82 9.46 1.59
CA GLU A 157 0.51 10.77 2.15
C GLU A 157 -0.83 11.29 1.61
N GLU A 158 -1.07 11.16 0.30
CA GLU A 158 -2.33 11.55 -0.33
C GLU A 158 -3.51 10.72 0.21
N ALA A 159 -3.36 9.39 0.29
CA ALA A 159 -4.37 8.49 0.82
C ALA A 159 -4.73 8.83 2.27
N SER A 160 -3.72 9.12 3.09
CA SER A 160 -3.89 9.55 4.48
C SER A 160 -4.63 10.89 4.57
N GLY A 161 -4.31 11.84 3.67
CA GLY A 161 -5.01 13.12 3.55
C GLY A 161 -6.48 12.98 3.18
N LEU A 162 -6.81 12.12 2.22
CA LEU A 162 -8.20 11.82 1.83
C LEU A 162 -8.99 11.22 2.99
N LEU A 163 -8.40 10.24 3.69
CA LEU A 163 -9.01 9.62 4.85
C LEU A 163 -9.30 10.65 5.95
N ALA A 164 -8.34 11.55 6.23
CA ALA A 164 -8.52 12.63 7.20
C ALA A 164 -9.61 13.64 6.78
N ALA A 165 -9.80 13.84 5.48
CA ALA A 165 -10.88 14.65 4.92
C ALA A 165 -12.25 13.93 4.90
N GLY A 166 -12.30 12.65 5.27
CA GLY A 166 -13.50 11.82 5.27
C GLY A 166 -13.84 11.19 3.92
N ASP A 167 -12.98 11.33 2.91
CA ASP A 167 -13.11 10.63 1.62
C ASP A 167 -12.55 9.21 1.74
N ILE A 168 -13.36 8.34 2.33
CA ILE A 168 -13.00 6.94 2.60
C ILE A 168 -12.82 6.15 1.31
N ASP A 169 -13.67 6.38 0.30
CA ASP A 169 -13.63 5.64 -0.97
C ASP A 169 -12.37 6.03 -1.78
N GLY A 170 -12.04 7.31 -1.84
CA GLY A 170 -10.81 7.79 -2.46
C GLY A 170 -9.56 7.25 -1.77
N ALA A 171 -9.51 7.32 -0.44
CA ALA A 171 -8.40 6.77 0.34
C ALA A 171 -8.22 5.26 0.13
N ALA A 172 -9.31 4.49 0.15
CA ALA A 172 -9.28 3.04 -0.04
C ALA A 172 -8.75 2.65 -1.43
N GLN A 173 -9.06 3.43 -2.48
CA GLN A 173 -8.53 3.20 -3.82
C GLN A 173 -7.01 3.38 -3.87
N LEU A 174 -6.48 4.43 -3.23
CA LEU A 174 -5.03 4.69 -3.21
C LEU A 174 -4.27 3.65 -2.38
N PHE A 175 -4.78 3.27 -1.20
CA PHE A 175 -4.19 2.17 -0.44
C PHE A 175 -4.21 0.85 -1.22
N ALA A 176 -5.31 0.54 -1.93
CA ALA A 176 -5.38 -0.65 -2.77
C ALA A 176 -4.38 -0.61 -3.93
N ALA A 177 -4.14 0.56 -4.53
CA ALA A 177 -3.14 0.72 -5.59
C ALA A 177 -1.72 0.48 -5.08
N ILE A 178 -1.40 0.96 -3.87
CA ILE A 178 -0.11 0.67 -3.22
C ILE A 178 0.05 -0.84 -3.00
N LEU A 179 -1.00 -1.52 -2.50
CA LEU A 179 -0.95 -2.97 -2.26
C LEU A 179 -0.84 -3.81 -3.55
N GLN A 180 -1.22 -3.27 -4.71
CA GLN A 180 -0.94 -3.93 -5.98
C GLN A 180 0.55 -3.89 -6.33
N ALA A 181 1.24 -2.79 -5.99
CA ALA A 181 2.66 -2.61 -6.25
C ALA A 181 3.56 -3.25 -5.18
N ASP A 182 3.13 -3.22 -3.92
CA ASP A 182 3.81 -3.75 -2.75
C ASP A 182 2.78 -4.38 -1.79
N GLN A 183 2.56 -5.69 -1.96
CA GLN A 183 1.54 -6.46 -1.23
C GLN A 183 1.81 -6.51 0.29
N ASP A 184 3.06 -6.34 0.69
CA ASP A 184 3.52 -6.43 2.08
C ASP A 184 3.60 -5.04 2.75
N ASN A 185 3.15 -3.99 2.07
CA ASN A 185 3.19 -2.62 2.58
C ASN A 185 2.27 -2.44 3.80
N THR A 186 2.84 -2.53 5.00
CA THR A 186 2.10 -2.51 6.27
C THR A 186 1.34 -1.20 6.50
N GLN A 187 1.86 -0.07 6.00
CA GLN A 187 1.18 1.23 6.08
C GLN A 187 -0.08 1.25 5.22
N ALA A 188 -0.03 0.71 3.99
CA ALA A 188 -1.21 0.63 3.14
C ALA A 188 -2.24 -0.38 3.65
N ILE A 189 -1.82 -1.51 4.22
CA ILE A 189 -2.71 -2.47 4.88
C ILE A 189 -3.43 -1.80 6.06
N ALA A 190 -2.69 -1.09 6.92
CA ALA A 190 -3.26 -0.36 8.05
C ALA A 190 -4.23 0.74 7.59
N GLY A 191 -3.86 1.50 6.56
CA GLY A 191 -4.70 2.53 5.96
C GLY A 191 -6.01 2.00 5.40
N LEU A 192 -5.97 0.85 4.71
CA LEU A 192 -7.18 0.17 4.22
C LEU A 192 -8.06 -0.31 5.37
N ALA A 193 -7.46 -0.82 6.45
CA ALA A 193 -8.19 -1.20 7.65
C ALA A 193 -8.85 0.01 8.33
N GLU A 194 -8.20 1.18 8.38
CA GLU A 194 -8.86 2.41 8.86
C GLU A 194 -10.01 2.84 7.96
N CYS A 195 -9.89 2.71 6.64
CA CYS A 195 -11.00 2.98 5.73
C CYS A 195 -12.20 2.09 6.07
N MET A 196 -11.98 0.80 6.31
CA MET A 196 -13.01 -0.13 6.75
C MET A 196 -13.60 0.25 8.12
N ILE A 197 -12.78 0.71 9.06
CA ILE A 197 -13.26 1.21 10.36
C ILE A 197 -14.14 2.44 10.17
N GLY A 198 -13.71 3.43 9.39
CA GLY A 198 -14.50 4.62 9.06
C GLY A 198 -15.82 4.29 8.35
N ALA A 199 -15.84 3.23 7.53
CA ALA A 199 -17.03 2.72 6.86
C ALA A 199 -17.90 1.81 7.75
N ASN A 200 -17.63 1.72 9.06
CA ASN A 200 -18.31 0.83 10.02
C ASN A 200 -18.18 -0.68 9.75
N GLN A 201 -17.24 -1.08 8.90
CA GLN A 201 -16.96 -2.47 8.53
C GLN A 201 -15.92 -3.10 9.48
N HIS A 202 -16.10 -2.95 10.80
CA HIS A 202 -15.08 -3.32 11.80
C HIS A 202 -14.73 -4.82 11.79
N GLN A 203 -15.71 -5.69 11.51
CA GLN A 203 -15.48 -7.13 11.40
C GLN A 203 -14.53 -7.45 10.22
N ARG A 204 -14.76 -6.79 9.08
CA ARG A 204 -13.92 -6.95 7.88
C ARG A 204 -12.52 -6.38 8.10
N ALA A 205 -12.42 -5.24 8.79
CA ALA A 205 -11.13 -4.67 9.19
C ALA A 205 -10.33 -5.64 10.08
N ARG A 206 -11.00 -6.28 11.05
CA ARG A 206 -10.38 -7.28 11.93
C ARG A 206 -9.92 -8.51 11.15
N GLU A 207 -10.76 -9.04 10.26
CA GLU A 207 -10.40 -10.18 9.41
C GLU A 207 -9.18 -9.87 8.55
N LEU A 208 -9.10 -8.68 7.94
CA LEU A 208 -7.95 -8.25 7.17
C LEU A 208 -6.64 -8.33 7.98
N VAL A 209 -6.60 -7.71 9.17
CA VAL A 209 -5.35 -7.63 9.96
C VAL A 209 -4.99 -8.92 10.70
N THR A 210 -5.96 -9.81 10.97
CA THR A 210 -5.71 -11.08 11.67
C THR A 210 -5.29 -12.22 10.74
N GLN A 211 -5.52 -12.09 9.43
CA GLN A 211 -5.07 -13.05 8.42
C GLN A 211 -3.66 -12.78 7.90
N LEU A 212 -3.01 -11.71 8.37
CA LEU A 212 -1.67 -11.36 7.93
C LEU A 212 -0.61 -12.38 8.44
N PRO A 213 0.46 -12.60 7.66
CA PRO A 213 1.65 -13.30 8.14
C PRO A 213 2.21 -12.69 9.42
N GLU A 214 2.83 -13.51 10.27
CA GLU A 214 3.34 -13.09 11.59
C GLU A 214 4.29 -11.89 11.52
N GLU A 215 5.12 -11.83 10.48
CA GLU A 215 6.07 -10.73 10.27
C GLU A 215 5.35 -9.38 10.07
N LEU A 216 4.30 -9.35 9.25
CA LEU A 216 3.51 -8.14 8.99
C LEU A 216 2.62 -7.79 10.18
N ALA A 217 2.07 -8.80 10.87
CA ALA A 217 1.20 -8.61 12.02
C ALA A 217 1.88 -7.85 13.17
N LYS A 218 3.20 -7.98 13.32
CA LYS A 218 3.99 -7.28 14.37
C LYS A 218 4.23 -5.80 14.08
N ALA A 219 3.93 -5.31 12.88
CA ALA A 219 4.14 -3.91 12.52
C ALA A 219 3.36 -2.96 13.43
N PRO A 220 3.94 -1.83 13.86
CA PRO A 220 3.34 -0.96 14.86
C PRO A 220 2.00 -0.37 14.41
N GLU A 221 1.84 -0.05 13.13
CA GLU A 221 0.61 0.41 12.52
C GLU A 221 -0.49 -0.66 12.56
N ILE A 222 -0.17 -1.92 12.29
CA ILE A 222 -1.13 -3.03 12.38
C ILE A 222 -1.58 -3.26 13.83
N GLN A 223 -0.65 -3.20 14.77
CA GLN A 223 -0.96 -3.29 16.20
C GLN A 223 -1.85 -2.13 16.67
N ALA A 224 -1.67 -0.93 16.12
CA ALA A 224 -2.55 0.20 16.40
C ALA A 224 -3.99 -0.06 15.92
N ILE A 225 -4.18 -0.64 14.74
CA ILE A 225 -5.50 -1.04 14.22
C ILE A 225 -6.17 -2.06 15.12
N LEU A 226 -5.46 -3.13 15.51
CA LEU A 226 -6.01 -4.16 16.39
C LEU A 226 -6.48 -3.56 17.72
N LYS A 227 -5.66 -2.71 18.34
CA LYS A 227 -6.02 -2.02 19.57
C LYS A 227 -7.25 -1.13 19.42
N ARG A 228 -7.37 -0.43 18.28
CA ARG A 228 -8.55 0.40 17.98
C ARG A 228 -9.80 -0.46 17.80
N LEU A 229 -9.71 -1.58 17.10
CA LEU A 229 -10.81 -2.53 16.94
C LEU A 229 -11.24 -3.14 18.29
N ASP A 230 -10.30 -3.47 19.16
CA ASP A 230 -10.60 -3.97 20.50
C ASP A 230 -11.36 -2.92 21.33
N GLN A 231 -10.95 -1.65 21.25
CA GLN A 231 -11.68 -0.55 21.90
C GLN A 231 -13.11 -0.40 21.38
N ILE A 232 -13.30 -0.55 20.06
CA ILE A 232 -14.62 -0.52 19.41
C ILE A 232 -15.49 -1.70 19.89
N ASP A 233 -14.92 -2.90 19.98
CA ASP A 233 -15.66 -4.09 20.42
C ASP A 233 -16.06 -4.01 21.90
N GLU A 234 -15.18 -3.50 22.76
CA GLU A 234 -15.54 -3.20 24.15
C GLU A 234 -16.66 -2.16 24.25
N ALA A 235 -16.66 -1.14 23.37
CA ALA A 235 -17.75 -0.18 23.29
C ALA A 235 -19.08 -0.87 22.92
N ARG A 236 -19.06 -1.77 21.93
CA ARG A 236 -20.26 -2.49 21.46
C ARG A 236 -20.86 -3.41 22.51
N LYS A 237 -20.07 -3.98 23.43
CA LYS A 237 -20.60 -4.79 24.55
C LYS A 237 -21.55 -4.01 25.45
N LEU A 238 -21.49 -2.68 25.43
CA LEU A 238 -22.38 -1.81 26.20
C LEU A 238 -23.76 -1.65 25.53
N GLY A 239 -23.92 -2.06 24.26
CA GLY A 239 -25.15 -1.97 23.47
C GLY A 239 -24.98 -1.19 22.16
N ASP A 240 -26.00 -1.23 21.29
CA ASP A 240 -26.05 -0.40 20.08
C ASP A 240 -26.49 1.03 20.45
N PRO A 241 -25.66 2.06 20.22
CA PRO A 241 -26.02 3.44 20.52
C PRO A 241 -27.30 3.91 19.84
N VAL A 242 -27.57 3.48 18.60
CA VAL A 242 -28.77 3.90 17.86
C VAL A 242 -30.02 3.30 18.49
N ALA A 243 -29.96 2.02 18.86
CA ALA A 243 -31.04 1.35 19.58
C ALA A 243 -31.29 1.97 20.97
N LEU A 244 -30.22 2.35 21.69
CA LEU A 244 -30.32 3.02 22.98
C LEU A 244 -30.91 4.44 22.86
N GLU A 245 -30.51 5.22 21.86
CA GLU A 245 -31.10 6.53 21.56
C GLU A 245 -32.59 6.42 21.23
N HIS A 246 -32.97 5.45 20.38
CA HIS A 246 -34.36 5.17 20.07
C HIS A 246 -35.14 4.78 21.35
N THR A 247 -34.57 3.91 22.19
CA THR A 247 -35.17 3.53 23.48
C THR A 247 -35.42 4.76 24.36
N LEU A 248 -34.46 5.67 24.46
CA LEU A 248 -34.58 6.91 25.23
C LEU A 248 -35.56 7.92 24.61
N SER A 249 -35.79 7.88 23.30
CA SER A 249 -36.84 8.70 22.66
C SER A 249 -38.25 8.28 23.07
N LEU A 250 -38.45 6.97 23.30
CA LEU A 250 -39.72 6.39 23.74
C LEU A 250 -39.88 6.43 25.27
N ASN A 251 -38.78 6.24 25.99
CA ASN A 251 -38.73 6.28 27.44
C ASN A 251 -37.54 7.13 27.93
N PRO A 252 -37.71 8.46 28.06
CA PRO A 252 -36.65 9.36 28.51
C PRO A 252 -36.15 9.12 29.94
N ASP A 253 -36.85 8.31 30.74
CA ASP A 253 -36.46 7.99 32.11
C ASP A 253 -35.87 6.58 32.25
N ASP A 254 -35.53 5.91 31.13
CA ASP A 254 -34.72 4.69 31.15
C ASP A 254 -33.27 4.99 31.55
N HIS A 255 -32.99 4.89 32.85
CA HIS A 255 -31.68 5.20 33.42
C HIS A 255 -30.61 4.16 33.06
N GLU A 256 -30.99 2.90 32.85
CA GLU A 256 -30.07 1.84 32.43
C GLU A 256 -29.59 2.09 31.00
N ALA A 257 -30.51 2.37 30.08
CA ALA A 257 -30.18 2.71 28.69
C ALA A 257 -29.32 3.98 28.62
N ARG A 258 -29.62 4.98 29.45
CA ARG A 258 -28.85 6.23 29.52
C ARG A 258 -27.44 6.01 30.08
N LEU A 259 -27.25 5.14 31.07
CA LEU A 259 -25.94 4.79 31.61
C LEU A 259 -25.09 4.05 30.57
N LYS A 260 -25.68 3.09 29.84
CA LYS A 260 -25.01 2.38 28.74
C LYS A 260 -24.57 3.34 27.64
N LEU A 261 -25.48 4.23 27.20
CA LEU A 261 -25.18 5.23 26.19
C LEU A 261 -24.06 6.19 26.63
N ALA A 262 -24.06 6.62 27.89
CA ALA A 262 -22.97 7.44 28.44
C ALA A 262 -21.60 6.75 28.33
N LYS A 263 -21.53 5.45 28.66
CA LYS A 263 -20.29 4.66 28.55
C LYS A 263 -19.83 4.52 27.10
N ILE A 264 -20.76 4.30 26.16
CA ILE A 264 -20.46 4.23 24.72
C ILE A 264 -19.89 5.57 24.23
N ARG A 265 -20.56 6.69 24.53
CA ARG A 265 -20.11 8.04 24.13
C ARG A 265 -18.72 8.36 24.66
N ASN A 266 -18.40 7.92 25.86
CA ASN A 266 -17.06 8.08 26.42
C ASN A 266 -15.99 7.33 25.61
N VAL A 267 -16.26 6.07 25.22
CA VAL A 267 -15.32 5.27 24.41
C VAL A 267 -15.14 5.87 23.02
N GLU A 268 -16.19 6.45 22.45
CA GLU A 268 -16.14 7.17 21.16
C GLU A 268 -15.47 8.55 21.24
N GLY A 269 -14.99 8.97 22.41
CA GLY A 269 -14.35 10.28 22.62
C GLY A 269 -15.34 11.45 22.75
N ARG A 270 -16.65 11.19 22.72
CA ARG A 270 -17.74 12.17 22.90
C ARG A 270 -17.98 12.44 24.39
N ARG A 271 -16.96 12.99 25.06
CA ARG A 271 -16.89 13.15 26.52
C ARG A 271 -17.98 14.05 27.10
N GLU A 272 -18.33 15.12 26.41
CA GLU A 272 -19.39 16.04 26.85
C GLU A 272 -20.76 15.35 26.86
N GLU A 273 -21.14 14.70 25.76
CA GLU A 273 -22.37 13.90 25.65
C GLU A 273 -22.43 12.80 26.72
N ALA A 274 -21.31 12.11 26.94
CA ALA A 274 -21.19 11.09 27.98
C ALA A 274 -21.52 11.65 29.38
N ALA A 275 -20.94 12.80 29.74
CA ALA A 275 -21.19 13.43 31.03
C ALA A 275 -22.63 13.93 31.16
N GLU A 276 -23.23 14.46 30.09
CA GLU A 276 -24.61 14.94 30.12
C GLU A 276 -25.63 13.84 30.38
N HIS A 277 -25.45 12.65 29.79
CA HIS A 277 -26.29 11.50 30.10
C HIS A 277 -26.25 11.12 31.60
N LEU A 278 -25.07 11.10 32.22
CA LEU A 278 -24.94 10.77 33.64
C LEU A 278 -25.56 11.85 34.53
N LEU A 279 -25.35 13.13 34.21
CA LEU A 279 -25.96 14.25 34.94
C LEU A 279 -27.48 14.25 34.84
N LEU A 280 -28.04 13.83 33.69
CA LEU A 280 -29.48 13.68 33.51
C LEU A 280 -30.06 12.56 34.37
N ILE A 281 -29.37 11.43 34.52
CA ILE A 281 -29.76 10.39 35.49
C ILE A 281 -29.78 11.01 36.89
N MET A 282 -28.70 11.66 37.31
CA MET A 282 -28.61 12.27 38.65
C MET A 282 -29.68 13.34 38.92
N LYS A 283 -30.13 14.07 37.90
CA LYS A 283 -31.20 15.05 38.05
C LYS A 283 -32.58 14.40 38.23
N ARG A 284 -32.78 13.18 37.71
CA ARG A 284 -34.06 12.46 37.75
C ARG A 284 -34.14 11.48 38.92
N ASP A 285 -33.11 10.68 39.11
CA ASP A 285 -32.96 9.71 40.19
C ASP A 285 -31.50 9.65 40.66
N ARG A 286 -31.24 10.25 41.83
CA ARG A 286 -29.90 10.25 42.46
C ARG A 286 -29.52 8.89 43.04
N THR A 287 -30.50 8.03 43.30
CA THR A 287 -30.31 6.75 43.99
C THR A 287 -30.14 5.57 43.04
N PHE A 288 -30.37 5.78 41.73
CA PHE A 288 -30.19 4.78 40.69
C PHE A 288 -28.85 4.02 40.84
N GLU A 289 -28.93 2.69 40.93
CA GLU A 289 -27.81 1.75 41.14
C GLU A 289 -26.85 2.17 42.26
N ASP A 290 -27.38 2.49 43.44
CA ASP A 290 -26.60 2.97 44.58
C ASP A 290 -25.69 4.14 44.18
N ASP A 291 -26.28 5.14 43.51
CA ASP A 291 -25.59 6.32 43.01
C ASP A 291 -24.57 6.00 41.87
N GLY A 292 -24.93 5.00 41.06
CA GLY A 292 -24.14 4.49 39.94
C GLY A 292 -23.76 5.57 38.91
N ALA A 293 -24.67 6.50 38.61
CA ALA A 293 -24.40 7.59 37.67
C ALA A 293 -23.30 8.55 38.17
N ARG A 294 -23.31 8.90 39.47
CA ARG A 294 -22.26 9.75 40.06
C ARG A 294 -20.93 9.01 40.10
N LYS A 295 -20.94 7.75 40.56
CA LYS A 295 -19.73 6.90 40.59
C LYS A 295 -19.09 6.79 39.20
N GLN A 296 -19.89 6.56 38.17
CA GLN A 296 -19.39 6.50 36.79
C GLN A 296 -18.82 7.84 36.32
N LEU A 297 -19.48 8.96 36.65
CA LEU A 297 -19.03 10.29 36.27
C LEU A 297 -17.70 10.66 36.95
N LEU A 298 -17.49 10.23 38.19
CA LEU A 298 -16.21 10.40 38.89
C LEU A 298 -15.10 9.56 38.27
N GLN A 299 -15.38 8.31 37.87
CA GLN A 299 -14.42 7.48 37.14
C GLN A 299 -14.01 8.14 35.82
N PHE A 300 -14.94 8.76 35.09
CA PHE A 300 -14.62 9.53 33.91
C PHE A 300 -13.67 10.70 34.22
N PHE A 301 -13.90 11.44 35.30
CA PHE A 301 -13.01 12.55 35.68
C PHE A 301 -11.60 12.10 36.05
N GLU A 302 -11.45 10.93 36.67
CA GLU A 302 -10.14 10.34 36.98
C GLU A 302 -9.34 10.06 35.71
N VAL A 303 -10.01 9.54 34.68
CA VAL A 303 -9.40 9.21 33.39
C VAL A 303 -9.14 10.45 32.53
N TRP A 304 -10.11 11.35 32.41
CA TRP A 304 -9.98 12.56 31.58
C TRP A 304 -9.04 13.60 32.21
N GLY A 305 -8.97 13.62 33.54
CA GLY A 305 -8.18 14.57 34.30
C GLY A 305 -8.92 15.89 34.61
N PRO A 306 -8.42 16.67 35.59
CA PRO A 306 -9.14 17.82 36.15
C PRO A 306 -9.17 19.06 35.24
N LYS A 307 -8.30 19.12 34.22
CA LYS A 307 -8.22 20.23 33.25
C LYS A 307 -8.99 19.97 31.96
N ASP A 308 -9.52 18.77 31.78
CA ASP A 308 -10.32 18.43 30.61
C ASP A 308 -11.60 19.31 30.57
N PRO A 309 -11.95 19.89 29.40
CA PRO A 309 -13.13 20.74 29.27
C PRO A 309 -14.44 20.08 29.72
N ALA A 310 -14.65 18.80 29.40
CA ALA A 310 -15.83 18.05 29.80
C ALA A 310 -15.84 17.83 31.31
N THR A 311 -14.69 17.53 31.93
CA THR A 311 -14.55 17.44 33.39
C THR A 311 -14.96 18.75 34.07
N ILE A 312 -14.46 19.90 33.59
CA ILE A 312 -14.76 21.22 34.18
C ILE A 312 -16.25 21.54 34.08
N MET A 313 -16.83 21.36 32.89
CA MET A 313 -18.26 21.58 32.65
C MET A 313 -19.13 20.69 33.55
N ALA A 314 -18.81 19.40 33.61
CA ALA A 314 -19.61 18.41 34.34
C ALA A 314 -19.52 18.61 35.84
N ARG A 315 -18.36 18.95 36.41
CA ARG A 315 -18.21 19.29 37.84
C ARG A 315 -19.08 20.47 38.25
N ARG A 316 -19.16 21.52 37.41
CA ARG A 316 -20.02 22.68 37.68
C ARG A 316 -21.51 22.29 37.70
N LYS A 317 -21.95 21.52 36.70
CA LYS A 317 -23.35 21.03 36.63
C LYS A 317 -23.66 20.08 37.79
N LEU A 318 -22.75 19.18 38.13
CA LEU A 318 -22.86 18.24 39.24
C LEU A 318 -23.03 18.95 40.58
N SER A 319 -22.21 19.97 40.87
CA SER A 319 -22.34 20.77 42.08
C SER A 319 -23.73 21.39 42.21
N SER A 320 -24.25 21.98 41.12
CA SER A 320 -25.61 22.53 41.10
C SER A 320 -26.68 21.47 41.40
N ILE A 321 -26.55 20.24 40.90
CA ILE A 321 -27.52 19.17 41.14
C ILE A 321 -27.44 18.65 42.59
N LEU A 322 -26.25 18.63 43.20
CA LEU A 322 -26.07 18.11 44.55
C LEU A 322 -26.55 19.07 45.64
N PHE A 323 -26.45 20.39 45.39
CA PHE A 323 -26.71 21.46 46.35
C PHE A 323 -27.91 22.35 46.00
N SER A 324 -28.75 21.94 45.03
CA SER A 324 -30.11 22.48 44.85
C SER A 324 -31.14 21.62 45.57
#